data_AF-A0A382L7D6-F1
#
_entry.id   AF-A0A382L7D6-F1
#
_cell.length_a   1.000
_cell.length_b   1.000
_cell.length_c   1.000
_cell.angle_alpha   90.00
_cell.angle_beta   90.00
_cell.angle_gamma   90.00
#
_symmetry.space_group_name_H-M   'P 1'
#
loop_
_entity.id
_entity.type
_entity.pdbx_description
1 polymer ?
#
loop_
_entity_poly.entity_id
_entity_poly.type
_entity_poly.pdbx_seq_one_letter_code
_entity_poly.pdbx_strand_id
1 'polypeptide(L)'
;MDRSYVLVACACLAIGISVAVTRGPQVDEGLREALPAQAESTDFTTSNTCQSCHPDQYDSWHRSYHRTMTQVATTGEVLGDFNDVVLETRGHEWTLEVRGEELWVEMPDPAWFEQPAWFQQ
;
A
#
# COMPACT_ATOMS: atom_id res chain seq x y z
N MET A 1 -41.72 10.48 -22.59
CA MET A 1 -40.88 9.55 -21.81
C MET A 1 -41.60 9.25 -20.52
N ASP A 2 -41.94 7.99 -20.29
CA ASP A 2 -42.77 7.59 -19.15
C ASP A 2 -41.99 7.74 -17.83
N ARG A 3 -42.64 8.32 -16.81
CA ARG A 3 -42.06 8.60 -15.49
C ARG A 3 -41.59 7.31 -14.80
N SER A 4 -42.20 6.18 -15.16
CA SER A 4 -41.81 4.83 -14.75
C SER A 4 -40.39 4.44 -15.22
N TYR A 5 -40.00 4.83 -16.44
CA TYR A 5 -38.72 4.49 -17.04
C TYR A 5 -37.55 5.22 -16.38
N VAL A 6 -37.78 6.49 -16.00
CA VAL A 6 -36.79 7.31 -15.28
C VAL A 6 -36.55 6.74 -13.87
N LEU A 7 -37.61 6.32 -13.17
CA LEU A 7 -37.47 5.73 -11.83
C LEU A 7 -36.72 4.40 -11.84
N VAL A 8 -36.98 3.53 -12.81
CA VAL A 8 -36.25 2.26 -12.96
C VAL A 8 -34.78 2.50 -13.29
N ALA A 9 -34.48 3.42 -14.21
CA ALA A 9 -33.10 3.76 -14.57
C ALA A 9 -32.31 4.31 -13.37
N CYS A 10 -32.90 5.21 -12.57
CA CYS A 10 -32.27 5.73 -11.36
C CYS A 10 -32.03 4.64 -10.31
N ALA A 11 -32.97 3.72 -10.12
CA ALA A 11 -32.81 2.60 -9.19
C ALA A 11 -31.68 1.66 -9.62
N CYS A 12 -31.59 1.32 -10.92
CA CYS A 12 -30.50 0.49 -11.45
C CYS A 12 -29.14 1.18 -11.31
N LEU A 13 -29.06 2.49 -11.57
CA LEU A 13 -27.84 3.28 -11.37
C LEU A 13 -27.42 3.32 -9.90
N ALA A 14 -28.36 3.55 -8.98
CA ALA A 14 -28.08 3.56 -7.55
C ALA A 14 -27.57 2.19 -7.07
N ILE A 15 -28.19 1.10 -7.51
CA ILE A 15 -27.75 -0.26 -7.18
C ILE A 15 -26.37 -0.54 -7.79
N GLY A 16 -26.14 -0.16 -9.05
CA GLY A 16 -24.84 -0.33 -9.72
C GLY A 16 -23.70 0.40 -9.02
N ILE A 17 -23.93 1.65 -8.60
CA ILE A 17 -22.98 2.46 -7.84
C ILE A 17 -22.71 1.82 -6.47
N SER A 18 -23.76 1.42 -5.74
CA SER A 18 -23.62 0.80 -4.42
C SER A 18 -22.79 -0.49 -4.49
N VAL A 19 -23.01 -1.32 -5.52
CA VAL A 19 -22.28 -2.57 -5.74
C VAL A 19 -20.81 -2.32 -6.14
N ALA A 20 -20.54 -1.25 -6.89
CA ALA A 20 -19.17 -0.88 -7.24
C ALA A 20 -18.37 -0.37 -6.02
N VAL A 21 -19.01 0.42 -5.15
CA VAL A 21 -18.40 0.95 -3.93
C VAL A 21 -18.09 -0.16 -2.91
N THR A 22 -18.93 -1.19 -2.82
CA THR A 22 -18.69 -2.31 -1.87
C THR A 22 -17.75 -3.40 -2.39
N ARG A 23 -17.35 -3.35 -3.66
CA ARG A 23 -16.45 -4.35 -4.28
C ARG A 23 -14.96 -3.98 -4.27
N GLY A 24 -14.58 -2.83 -3.71
CA GLY A 24 -13.16 -2.53 -3.51
C GLY A 24 -12.50 -3.62 -2.64
N PRO A 25 -11.21 -3.95 -2.87
CA PRO A 25 -10.51 -4.94 -2.06
C PRO A 25 -10.62 -4.58 -0.58
N GLN A 26 -11.43 -5.32 0.17
CA GLN A 26 -11.53 -5.17 1.61
C GLN A 26 -10.32 -5.88 2.18
N VAL A 27 -9.37 -5.12 2.71
CA VAL A 27 -8.30 -5.69 3.52
C VAL A 27 -8.96 -6.39 4.69
N ASP A 28 -8.69 -7.69 4.87
CA ASP A 28 -9.25 -8.50 5.94
C ASP A 28 -9.04 -7.78 7.29
N GLU A 29 -10.10 -7.62 8.08
CA GLU A 29 -10.02 -6.90 9.36
C GLU A 29 -9.04 -7.58 10.33
N GLY A 30 -8.95 -8.92 10.28
CA GLY A 30 -7.95 -9.67 11.04
C GLY A 30 -6.52 -9.42 10.54
N LEU A 31 -6.32 -9.22 9.23
CA LEU A 31 -5.04 -8.74 8.70
C LEU A 31 -4.73 -7.34 9.22
N ARG A 32 -5.69 -6.41 9.21
CA ARG A 32 -5.49 -5.03 9.71
C ARG A 32 -5.06 -5.01 11.17
N GLU A 33 -5.67 -5.84 12.02
CA GLU A 33 -5.29 -5.98 13.43
C GLU A 33 -3.91 -6.63 13.61
N ALA A 34 -3.53 -7.54 12.71
CA ALA A 34 -2.22 -8.18 12.72
C ALA A 34 -1.08 -7.31 12.16
N LEU A 35 -1.40 -6.24 11.42
CA LEU A 35 -0.38 -5.33 10.90
C LEU A 35 0.30 -4.59 12.05
N PRO A 36 1.64 -4.51 12.08
CA PRO A 36 2.35 -3.77 13.10
C PRO A 36 1.98 -2.29 13.00
N ALA A 37 1.27 -1.79 14.01
CA ALA A 37 1.02 -0.36 14.17
C ALA A 37 2.26 0.32 14.78
N GLN A 38 2.45 1.60 14.47
CA GLN A 38 3.39 2.43 15.21
C GLN A 38 2.88 2.54 16.66
N ALA A 39 3.57 1.88 17.58
CA ALA A 39 3.24 1.89 19.00
C ALA A 39 4.18 2.84 19.74
N GLU A 40 3.62 3.92 20.30
CA GLU A 40 4.32 4.77 21.26
C GLU A 40 4.30 4.06 22.62
N SER A 41 5.39 3.41 23.01
CA SER A 41 5.51 2.79 24.34
C SER A 41 6.28 3.71 25.28
N THR A 42 5.81 3.84 26.52
CA THR A 42 6.50 4.64 27.54
C THR A 42 7.86 4.06 27.93
N ASP A 43 8.06 2.77 27.67
CA ASP A 43 9.29 2.05 28.00
C ASP A 43 10.37 2.23 26.92
N PHE A 44 10.00 2.70 25.72
CA PHE A 44 10.91 3.03 24.64
C PHE A 44 11.08 4.54 24.51
N THR A 45 12.22 5.07 24.98
CA THR A 45 12.47 6.53 25.03
C THR A 45 12.77 7.18 23.67
N THR A 46 12.75 6.42 22.57
CA THR A 46 13.16 6.83 21.22
C THR A 46 14.63 7.23 21.10
N SER A 47 15.11 7.44 19.86
CA SER A 47 16.48 7.90 19.61
C SER A 47 16.70 9.37 19.98
N ASN A 48 15.64 10.18 20.09
CA ASN A 48 15.73 11.62 20.39
C ASN A 48 16.34 11.89 21.77
N THR A 49 16.04 11.05 22.77
CA THR A 49 16.62 11.17 24.12
C THR A 49 18.13 10.97 24.11
N CYS A 50 18.66 10.14 23.21
CA CYS A 50 20.09 9.84 23.13
C CYS A 50 20.91 10.97 22.51
N GLN A 51 20.28 11.85 21.72
CA GLN A 51 20.95 12.88 20.91
C GLN A 51 21.78 13.86 21.77
N SER A 52 21.27 14.26 22.93
CA SER A 52 21.92 15.27 23.78
C SER A 52 23.27 14.83 24.35
N CYS A 53 23.40 13.54 24.69
CA CYS A 53 24.62 12.95 25.23
C CYS A 53 25.51 12.28 24.16
N HIS A 54 24.92 11.87 23.03
CA HIS A 54 25.62 11.15 21.95
C HIS A 54 25.38 11.80 20.57
N PRO A 55 25.78 13.06 20.36
CA PRO A 55 25.48 13.79 19.13
C PRO A 55 26.14 13.18 17.90
N ASP A 56 27.41 12.78 17.98
CA ASP A 56 28.13 12.22 16.83
C ASP A 56 27.56 10.86 16.38
N GLN A 57 27.19 10.01 17.34
CA GLN A 57 26.59 8.71 17.07
C GLN A 57 25.18 8.87 16.53
N TYR A 58 24.39 9.77 17.13
CA TYR A 58 23.07 10.13 16.63
C TYR A 58 23.16 10.60 15.19
N ASP A 59 24.06 11.54 14.88
CA ASP A 59 24.24 12.09 13.54
C ASP A 59 24.68 11.04 12.52
N SER A 60 25.61 10.15 12.89
CA SER A 60 26.04 9.06 12.04
C SER A 60 24.90 8.08 11.73
N TRP A 61 24.14 7.68 12.76
CA TRP A 61 22.97 6.81 12.61
C TRP A 61 21.87 7.50 11.81
N HIS A 62 21.59 8.77 12.10
CA HIS A 62 20.51 9.55 11.51
C HIS A 62 20.78 9.84 10.03
N ARG A 63 22.02 9.81 9.55
CA ARG A 63 22.29 9.89 8.11
C ARG A 63 22.21 8.54 7.39
N SER A 64 22.01 7.44 8.12
CA SER A 64 21.91 6.09 7.54
C SER A 64 20.46 5.70 7.23
N TYR A 65 20.28 4.67 6.41
CA TYR A 65 18.97 4.08 6.12
C TYR A 65 18.33 3.39 7.33
N HIS A 66 19.08 3.08 8.40
CA HIS A 66 18.53 2.40 9.57
C HIS A 66 17.41 3.21 10.25
N ARG A 67 17.50 4.55 10.25
CA ARG A 67 16.45 5.37 10.87
C ARG A 67 15.11 5.31 10.13
N THR A 68 15.15 5.04 8.83
CA THR A 68 14.00 5.06 7.91
C THR A 68 13.69 3.66 7.37
N MET A 69 14.22 2.60 8.00
CA MET A 69 14.06 1.23 7.50
C MET A 69 12.61 0.74 7.59
N THR A 70 11.89 1.18 8.62
CA THR A 70 10.48 0.85 8.83
C THR A 70 9.68 2.14 8.90
N GLN A 71 8.85 2.38 7.90
CA GLN A 71 7.98 3.55 7.82
C GLN A 71 6.63 3.12 7.27
N VAL A 72 5.59 3.90 7.59
CA VAL A 72 4.28 3.72 6.95
C VAL A 72 4.42 4.00 5.46
N ALA A 73 3.92 3.10 4.63
CA ALA A 73 3.98 3.24 3.17
C ALA A 73 3.04 4.36 2.69
N THR A 74 3.57 5.56 2.59
CA THR A 74 2.89 6.73 2.02
C THR A 74 3.60 7.17 0.74
N THR A 75 2.95 8.01 -0.07
CA THR A 75 3.55 8.60 -1.28
C THR A 75 4.79 9.45 -0.99
N GLY A 76 5.00 9.90 0.25
CA GLY A 76 6.20 10.64 0.67
C GLY A 76 7.35 9.75 1.13
N GLU A 77 7.06 8.53 1.61
CA GLU A 77 8.06 7.63 2.19
C GLU A 77 8.51 6.53 1.21
N VAL A 78 7.64 6.14 0.27
CA VAL A 78 7.98 5.17 -0.77
C VAL A 78 8.61 5.90 -1.96
N LEU A 79 9.87 5.58 -2.25
CA LEU A 79 10.66 6.23 -3.31
C LEU A 79 10.24 5.82 -4.75
N GLY A 80 9.42 4.79 -4.89
CA GLY A 80 8.95 4.30 -6.19
C GLY A 80 8.01 5.29 -6.89
N ASP A 81 7.99 5.24 -8.22
CA ASP A 81 7.03 6.02 -9.01
C ASP A 81 5.73 5.22 -9.15
N PHE A 82 4.63 5.76 -8.61
CA PHE A 82 3.29 5.17 -8.65
C PHE A 82 2.34 5.97 -9.56
N ASN A 83 2.86 6.80 -10.47
CA ASN A 83 2.05 7.54 -11.45
C ASN A 83 1.66 6.65 -12.64
N ASP A 84 0.93 5.56 -12.37
CA ASP A 84 0.43 4.59 -13.38
C ASP A 84 1.56 3.99 -14.23
N VAL A 85 2.65 3.59 -13.57
CA VAL A 85 3.86 3.07 -14.23
C VAL A 85 3.77 1.55 -14.37
N VAL A 86 4.12 1.04 -15.55
CA VAL A 86 4.31 -0.40 -15.80
C VAL A 86 5.80 -0.71 -15.79
N LEU A 87 6.21 -1.64 -14.92
CA LEU A 87 7.56 -2.18 -14.85
C LEU A 87 7.57 -3.62 -15.36
N GLU A 88 8.55 -3.97 -16.20
CA GLU A 88 8.80 -5.36 -16.56
C GLU A 88 10.04 -5.89 -15.83
N THR A 89 9.88 -7.00 -15.14
CA THR A 89 10.99 -7.72 -14.52
C THR A 89 10.71 -9.20 -14.46
N ARG A 90 11.74 -10.02 -14.74
CA ARG A 90 11.63 -11.48 -14.77
C ARG A 90 10.49 -11.99 -15.69
N GLY A 91 10.26 -11.31 -16.82
CA GLY A 91 9.23 -11.69 -17.81
C GLY A 91 7.79 -11.40 -17.36
N HIS A 92 7.60 -10.60 -16.31
CA HIS A 92 6.28 -10.26 -15.79
C HIS A 92 6.11 -8.75 -15.65
N GLU A 93 4.89 -8.29 -15.88
CA GLU A 93 4.47 -6.90 -15.71
C GLU A 93 4.04 -6.61 -14.27
N TRP A 94 4.35 -5.41 -13.80
CA TRP A 94 3.99 -4.88 -12.50
C TRP A 94 3.44 -3.47 -12.71
N THR A 95 2.20 -3.22 -12.33
CA THR A 95 1.55 -1.90 -12.49
C THR A 95 1.50 -1.21 -11.14
N LEU A 96 2.16 -0.05 -11.04
CA LEU A 96 2.22 0.76 -9.83
C LEU A 96 1.28 1.95 -9.97
N GLU A 97 0.32 2.08 -9.07
CA GLU A 97 -0.70 3.14 -9.10
C GLU A 97 -1.01 3.70 -7.71
N VAL A 98 -1.47 4.95 -7.67
CA VAL A 98 -2.04 5.56 -6.47
C VAL A 98 -3.56 5.47 -6.52
N ARG A 99 -4.19 4.86 -5.51
CA ARG A 99 -5.65 4.82 -5.36
C ARG A 99 -6.05 5.60 -4.12
N GLY A 100 -6.44 6.87 -4.29
CA GLY A 100 -6.72 7.76 -3.16
C GLY A 100 -5.45 8.08 -2.37
N GLU A 101 -5.33 7.56 -1.15
CA GLU A 101 -4.16 7.70 -0.28
C GLU A 101 -3.28 6.44 -0.26
N GLU A 102 -3.68 5.39 -0.98
CA GLU A 102 -3.03 4.08 -0.95
C GLU A 102 -2.10 3.88 -2.16
N LEU A 103 -0.98 3.20 -1.91
CA LEU A 103 -0.04 2.75 -2.94
C LEU A 103 -0.36 1.30 -3.31
N TRP A 104 -0.69 1.05 -4.57
CA TRP A 104 -1.07 -0.26 -5.07
C TRP A 104 -0.06 -0.77 -6.09
N VAL A 105 0.19 -2.07 -6.04
CA VAL A 105 0.95 -2.80 -7.06
C VAL A 105 0.10 -3.96 -7.54
N GLU A 106 -0.33 -3.89 -8.80
CA GLU A 106 -0.84 -5.07 -9.49
C GLU A 106 0.35 -5.89 -9.96
N MET A 107 0.34 -7.18 -9.64
CA MET A 107 1.43 -8.11 -9.93
C MET A 107 0.86 -9.48 -10.27
N PRO A 108 1.63 -10.35 -10.95
CA PRO A 108 1.21 -11.73 -11.18
C PRO A 108 0.92 -12.43 -9.84
N ASP A 109 0.12 -13.50 -9.90
CA ASP A 109 -0.17 -14.34 -8.74
C ASP A 109 1.13 -14.62 -7.96
N PRO A 110 1.23 -14.27 -6.67
CA PRO A 110 2.48 -14.36 -5.92
C PRO A 110 3.14 -15.74 -6.01
N ALA A 111 2.41 -16.83 -6.20
CA ALA A 111 2.98 -18.16 -6.42
C ALA A 111 3.69 -18.33 -7.78
N TRP A 112 3.83 -17.27 -8.60
CA TRP A 112 4.56 -17.28 -9.87
C TRP A 112 6.01 -17.77 -9.72
N PHE A 113 6.63 -17.56 -8.56
CA PHE A 113 7.97 -18.08 -8.26
C PHE A 113 8.00 -19.56 -7.84
N GLU A 114 6.85 -20.16 -7.52
CA GLU A 114 6.70 -21.58 -7.23
C GLU A 114 6.41 -22.41 -8.49
N GLN A 115 6.12 -21.74 -9.61
CA GLN A 115 5.91 -22.38 -10.90
C GLN A 115 7.21 -23.04 -11.40
N PRO A 116 7.14 -24.28 -11.91
CA PRO A 116 8.33 -24.99 -12.37
C PRO A 116 9.01 -24.25 -13.53
N ALA A 117 10.33 -24.38 -13.63
CA ALA A 117 11.20 -23.59 -14.53
C ALA A 117 10.80 -23.58 -16.01
N TRP A 118 9.98 -24.53 -16.48
CA TRP A 118 9.47 -24.57 -17.85
C TRP A 118 8.27 -23.63 -18.10
N PHE A 119 7.64 -23.08 -17.06
CA PHE A 119 6.60 -22.04 -17.13
C PHE A 119 7.19 -20.61 -17.17
N GLN A 120 8.49 -20.47 -16.93
CA GLN A 120 9.21 -19.19 -16.82
C GLN A 120 9.92 -18.79 -18.15
N GLN A 121 9.42 -19.28 -19.30
CA GLN A 121 9.98 -19.01 -20.63
C GLN A 121 9.18 -17.94 -21.38
#